data_AF-A0A0R7VV48-F1
#
_entry.id   AF-A0A0R7VV48-F1
#
_cell.length_a   1.000
_cell.length_b   1.000
_cell.length_c   1.000
_cell.angle_alpha   90.00
_cell.angle_beta   90.00
_cell.angle_gamma   90.00
#
_symmetry.space_group_name_H-M   'P 1'
#
loop_
_entity.id
_entity.type
_entity.pdbx_description
1 polymer ?
#
loop_
_entity_poly.entity_id
_entity_poly.type
_entity_poly.pdbx_seq_one_letter_code
_entity_poly.pdbx_strand_id
1 'polypeptide(L)'
;LKYVRPGNGYVPKFQILEKVDVNGKNAHPLFVYLKNNLPYPSDDATSLMNDPKFIIWSPVCRSDVSWNFEKFLVGPDGEPYKRYSR
;
A
#
# COMPACT_ATOMS: atom_id res chain seq x y z
N LEU A 1 -15.79 4.58 -9.23
CA LEU A 1 -15.32 3.53 -10.16
C LEU A 1 -16.28 3.28 -11.34
N LYS A 2 -17.60 3.23 -11.10
CA LYS A 2 -18.63 2.97 -12.13
C LYS A 2 -18.73 4.01 -13.25
N TYR A 3 -18.60 5.29 -12.91
CA TYR A 3 -18.97 6.39 -13.82
C TYR A 3 -17.78 7.13 -14.45
N VAL A 4 -16.68 7.30 -13.71
CA VAL A 4 -15.57 8.17 -14.15
C VAL A 4 -14.38 7.36 -14.65
N ARG A 5 -13.75 6.59 -13.76
CA ARG A 5 -12.63 5.70 -14.07
C ARG A 5 -12.68 4.51 -13.12
N PRO A 6 -12.55 3.25 -13.59
CA PRO A 6 -12.44 2.81 -14.99
C PRO A 6 -13.63 3.19 -15.90
N GLY A 7 -14.77 3.57 -15.33
CA GLY A 7 -15.95 3.95 -16.10
C GLY A 7 -16.68 2.73 -16.68
N ASN A 8 -17.50 2.94 -17.70
CA ASN A 8 -18.19 1.88 -18.46
C ASN A 8 -18.94 0.85 -17.60
N GLY A 9 -19.53 1.29 -16.48
CA GLY A 9 -20.30 0.40 -15.60
C GLY A 9 -19.45 -0.50 -14.70
N TYR A 10 -18.13 -0.28 -14.61
CA TYR A 10 -17.25 -1.11 -13.80
C TYR A 10 -17.60 -1.07 -12.31
N VAL A 11 -17.78 -2.26 -11.72
CA VAL A 11 -18.00 -2.46 -10.28
C VAL A 11 -17.01 -3.52 -9.78
N PRO A 12 -16.20 -3.24 -8.74
CA PRO A 12 -15.32 -4.23 -8.13
C PRO A 12 -16.10 -5.46 -7.65
N LYS A 13 -15.57 -6.65 -7.92
CA LYS A 13 -16.09 -7.93 -7.42
C LYS A 13 -15.44 -8.36 -6.10
N PHE A 14 -14.72 -7.44 -5.47
CA PHE A 14 -14.03 -7.63 -4.20
C PHE A 14 -14.38 -6.49 -3.26
N GLN A 15 -14.20 -6.73 -1.96
CA GLN A 15 -14.52 -5.77 -0.92
C GLN A 15 -13.64 -4.52 -1.05
N ILE A 16 -14.28 -3.35 -1.04
CA ILE A 16 -13.61 -2.06 -0.85
C ILE A 16 -13.83 -1.64 0.60
N LEU A 17 -12.74 -1.31 1.29
CA LEU A 17 -12.77 -0.82 2.66
C LEU A 17 -12.83 0.71 2.69
N GLU A 18 -12.98 1.28 3.88
CA GLU A 18 -12.93 2.72 4.06
C GLU A 18 -11.54 3.30 3.70
N LYS A 19 -11.51 4.61 3.43
CA LYS A 19 -10.26 5.30 3.14
C LYS A 19 -9.47 5.51 4.42
N VAL A 20 -8.23 5.04 4.45
CA VAL A 20 -7.31 5.19 5.57
C VAL A 20 -5.93 5.68 5.11
N ASP A 21 -5.14 6.18 6.05
CA ASP A 21 -3.73 6.47 5.81
C ASP A 21 -2.90 5.18 5.89
N VAL A 22 -1.96 5.01 4.96
CA VAL A 22 -1.05 3.83 4.92
C VAL A 22 0.37 4.17 5.41
N ASN A 23 0.71 5.45 5.45
CA ASN A 23 2.01 5.98 5.87
C ASN A 23 1.85 7.11 6.88
N GLY A 24 2.95 7.49 7.54
CA GLY A 24 2.98 8.56 8.53
C GLY A 24 2.36 8.18 9.87
N LYS A 25 2.22 9.19 10.74
CA LYS A 25 1.83 9.04 12.16
C LYS A 25 0.47 8.37 12.35
N ASN A 26 -0.46 8.60 11.44
CA ASN A 26 -1.84 8.10 11.52
C ASN A 26 -2.06 6.83 10.68
N ALA A 27 -0.98 6.18 10.22
CA ALA A 27 -1.09 4.96 9.43
C ALA A 27 -1.94 3.91 10.16
N HIS A 28 -2.88 3.31 9.44
CA HIS A 28 -3.75 2.28 10.00
C HIS A 28 -2.91 1.11 10.54
N PRO A 29 -3.22 0.54 11.73
CA PRO A 29 -2.40 -0.48 12.38
C PRO A 29 -2.06 -1.69 11.49
N LEU A 30 -2.99 -2.10 10.61
CA LEU A 30 -2.74 -3.15 9.62
C LEU A 30 -1.55 -2.83 8.71
N PHE A 31 -1.46 -1.60 8.17
CA PHE A 31 -0.36 -1.22 7.30
C PHE A 31 0.95 -1.06 8.06
N VAL A 32 0.90 -0.64 9.33
CA VAL A 32 2.08 -0.66 10.21
C VAL A 32 2.59 -2.09 10.39
N TYR A 33 1.70 -3.04 10.69
CA TYR A 33 2.03 -4.46 10.82
C TYR A 33 2.64 -5.04 9.53
N LEU A 34 2.00 -4.80 8.38
CA LEU A 34 2.45 -5.30 7.09
C LEU A 34 3.81 -4.74 6.68
N LYS A 35 4.04 -3.42 6.85
CA LYS A 35 5.32 -2.77 6.53
C LYS A 35 6.45 -3.21 7.46
N ASN A 36 6.15 -3.57 8.71
CA ASN A 36 7.17 -4.07 9.64
C ASN A 36 7.61 -5.50 9.31
N ASN A 37 6.67 -6.37 8.93
CA ASN A 37 6.98 -7.76 8.57
C ASN A 37 7.58 -7.88 7.16
N LEU A 38 7.15 -7.01 6.23
CA LEU A 38 7.62 -6.98 4.84
C LEU A 38 8.12 -5.57 4.50
N PRO A 39 9.33 -5.19 4.96
CA PRO A 39 9.83 -3.83 4.86
C PRO A 39 10.08 -3.36 3.43
N TYR A 40 10.34 -4.27 2.50
CA TYR A 40 10.67 -3.95 1.13
C TYR A 40 9.89 -4.83 0.14
N PRO A 41 9.46 -4.28 -1.02
CA PRO A 41 8.98 -5.10 -2.11
C PRO A 41 10.03 -6.09 -2.60
N SER A 42 9.57 -7.28 -2.97
CA SER A 42 10.46 -8.35 -3.44
C SER A 42 11.01 -8.13 -4.85
N ASP A 43 10.35 -7.26 -5.62
CA ASP A 43 10.63 -6.93 -7.01
C ASP A 43 11.29 -5.54 -7.19
N ASP A 44 11.24 -4.68 -6.16
CA ASP A 44 11.97 -3.42 -6.09
C ASP A 44 12.22 -3.03 -4.63
N ALA A 45 13.39 -3.37 -4.11
CA ALA A 45 13.72 -3.15 -2.70
C ALA A 45 14.21 -1.74 -2.38
N THR A 46 14.40 -0.87 -3.40
CA THR A 46 15.15 0.38 -3.24
C THR A 46 14.35 1.63 -3.51
N SER A 47 13.37 1.58 -4.42
CA SER A 47 12.62 2.78 -4.81
C SER A 47 11.57 3.15 -3.77
N LEU A 48 11.65 4.38 -3.25
CA LEU A 48 10.58 4.96 -2.43
C LEU A 48 9.78 6.02 -3.21
N MET A 49 10.45 7.08 -3.67
CA MET A 49 9.82 8.15 -4.45
C MET A 49 10.88 8.86 -5.28
N ASN A 50 10.56 9.18 -6.54
CA ASN A 50 11.48 9.90 -7.42
C ASN A 50 11.49 11.41 -7.14
N ASP A 51 10.30 12.01 -6.98
CA ASP A 51 10.17 13.42 -6.60
C ASP A 51 9.77 13.51 -5.12
N PRO A 52 10.62 14.08 -4.24
CA PRO A 52 10.34 14.18 -2.81
C PRO A 52 9.09 15.02 -2.51
N LYS A 53 8.61 15.85 -3.45
CA LYS A 53 7.38 16.65 -3.27
C LYS A 53 6.12 15.79 -3.10
N PHE A 54 6.15 14.53 -3.55
CA PHE A 54 5.03 13.61 -3.36
C PHE A 54 5.03 12.93 -1.98
N ILE A 55 6.08 13.12 -1.18
CA ILE A 55 6.13 12.66 0.21
C ILE A 55 5.47 13.71 1.09
N ILE A 56 4.16 13.56 1.29
CA ILE A 56 3.31 14.49 2.04
C ILE A 56 2.92 13.99 3.44
N TRP A 57 3.56 12.93 3.92
CA TRP A 57 3.32 12.32 5.23
C TRP A 57 4.54 12.46 6.16
N SER A 58 4.30 12.33 7.45
CA SER A 58 5.35 12.36 8.48
C SER A 58 4.99 11.46 9.66
N PRO A 59 5.95 10.74 10.27
CA PRO A 59 7.34 10.60 9.84
C PRO A 59 7.45 9.78 8.55
N VAL A 60 8.59 9.92 7.86
CA VAL A 60 8.93 9.12 6.67
C VAL A 60 9.79 7.95 7.12
N CYS A 61 9.41 6.74 6.73
CA CYS A 61 10.09 5.49 7.07
C CYS A 61 10.59 4.78 5.81
N ARG A 62 11.70 4.05 5.91
CA ARG A 62 12.26 3.30 4.77
C ARG A 62 11.34 2.21 4.24
N SER A 63 10.45 1.70 5.09
CA SER A 63 9.48 0.67 4.73
C SER A 63 8.15 1.22 4.18
N ASP A 64 8.02 2.54 4.04
CA ASP A 64 6.78 3.17 3.60
C ASP A 64 6.29 2.66 2.24
N VAL A 65 4.97 2.69 2.07
CA VAL A 65 4.34 2.38 0.78
C VAL A 65 4.73 3.44 -0.23
N SER A 66 5.31 3.03 -1.35
CA SER A 66 5.92 3.94 -2.32
C SER A 66 4.90 4.63 -3.21
N TRP A 67 3.78 3.96 -3.53
CA TRP A 67 2.71 4.51 -4.37
C TRP A 67 1.40 3.73 -4.24
N ASN A 68 0.39 4.20 -4.96
CA ASN A 68 -0.86 3.47 -5.17
C ASN A 68 -0.59 2.11 -5.82
N PHE A 69 -1.40 1.11 -5.45
CA PHE A 69 -1.35 -0.27 -5.95
C PHE A 69 -0.14 -1.09 -5.53
N GLU A 70 0.49 -0.80 -4.39
CA GLU A 70 1.39 -1.76 -3.76
C GLU A 70 0.59 -2.96 -3.18
N LYS A 71 1.17 -4.17 -3.20
CA LYS A 71 0.43 -5.40 -2.86
C LYS A 71 1.12 -6.18 -1.74
N PHE A 72 0.30 -6.70 -0.82
CA PHE A 72 0.72 -7.61 0.25
C PHE A 72 -0.03 -8.93 0.10
N LEU A 73 0.71 -10.03 0.05
CA LEU A 73 0.18 -11.39 0.08
C LEU A 73 0.27 -11.92 1.52
N VAL A 74 -0.86 -12.37 2.05
CA VAL A 74 -1.00 -12.91 3.41
C VAL A 74 -1.43 -14.37 3.31
N GLY A 75 -0.79 -15.22 4.09
CA GLY A 75 -1.08 -16.66 4.16
C GLY A 75 -2.43 -16.97 4.82
N PRO A 76 -2.94 -18.20 4.66
CA PRO A 76 -4.17 -18.64 5.30
C PRO A 76 -4.06 -18.71 6.84
N ASP A 77 -2.84 -18.72 7.37
CA ASP A 77 -2.51 -18.60 8.80
C ASP A 77 -2.54 -17.15 9.31
N GLY A 78 -2.72 -16.17 8.41
CA GLY A 78 -2.69 -14.75 8.73
C GLY A 78 -1.30 -14.12 8.66
N GLU A 79 -0.26 -14.88 8.31
CA GLU A 79 1.10 -14.37 8.29
C GLU A 79 1.44 -13.65 6.97
N PRO A 80 2.09 -12.47 7.01
CA PRO A 80 2.55 -11.79 5.81
C PRO A 80 3.58 -12.65 5.05
N TYR A 81 3.29 -12.98 3.79
CA TYR A 81 4.13 -13.86 2.99
C TYR A 81 5.04 -13.10 2.01
N LYS A 82 4.48 -12.13 1.25
CA LYS A 82 5.26 -11.41 0.24
C LYS A 82 4.69 -10.03 -0.10
N ARG A 83 5.58 -9.08 -0.40
CA ARG A 83 5.26 -7.71 -0.81
C ARG A 83 5.72 -7.47 -2.24
N TYR A 84 4.90 -6.74 -3.01
CA TYR A 84 5.15 -6.43 -4.41
C TYR A 84 4.96 -4.94 -4.67
N SER A 85 5.83 -4.37 -5.50
CA SER A 85 5.86 -2.96 -5.86
C SER A 85 4.62 -2.55 -6.70
N ARG A 86 4.55 -1.26 -7.06
CA ARG A 86 3.42 -0.64 -7.79
C ARG A 86 3.25 -1.17 -9.21
#